data_AF-A0A7S3ER61-F1
#
_entry.id   AF-A0A7S3ER61-F1
#
_cell.length_a   1.000
_cell.length_b   1.000
_cell.length_c   1.000
_cell.angle_alpha   90.00
_cell.angle_beta   90.00
_cell.angle_gamma   90.00
#
_symmetry.space_group_name_H-M   'P 1'
#
loop_
_entity.id
_entity.type
_entity.pdbx_description
1 polymer ?
#
loop_
_entity_poly.entity_id
_entity_poly.type
_entity_poly.pdbx_seq_one_letter_code
_entity_poly.pdbx_strand_id
1 'polypeptide(L)'
;KQPMKKTAAGPANEPEPPKPVAYGAAAMVDLIDEIEWGSCECLNAVSKDGVGRIMKQGLRDQADLLLESDADEQLLLTIAFKGPTKVHSIKFDAPEGRAPSGVKLFVNAKSFDFADAETSPAAQELELTAEQLGKRIDLRFVKFQSVQQLAVFIHSNQEDGEVSALSGLTLWGAPIAATNMSDFKRVAGEKGEGE
;
A
#
# COMPACT_ATOMS: atom_id res chain seq x y z
N LYS A 1 46.85 6.76 45.22
CA LYS A 1 46.57 7.86 44.26
C LYS A 1 46.23 7.21 42.91
N GLN A 2 44.95 7.00 42.62
CA GLN A 2 44.49 6.70 41.25
C GLN A 2 44.62 7.96 40.40
N PRO A 3 44.84 7.80 39.08
CA PRO A 3 43.92 8.49 38.19
C PRO A 3 43.47 7.63 36.99
N MET A 4 42.14 7.59 36.84
CA MET A 4 41.36 7.95 35.66
C MET A 4 41.48 7.09 34.38
N LYS A 5 40.44 6.26 34.20
CA LYS A 5 40.00 5.63 32.96
C LYS A 5 39.82 6.68 31.85
N LYS A 6 40.45 6.47 30.69
CA LYS A 6 40.04 7.06 29.42
C LYS A 6 38.98 6.17 28.78
N THR A 7 37.77 6.68 28.69
CA THR A 7 36.66 6.11 27.92
C THR A 7 36.99 6.24 26.44
N ALA A 8 37.15 5.12 25.74
CA ALA A 8 37.22 5.11 24.28
C ALA A 8 35.79 5.26 23.74
N ALA A 9 35.54 6.34 23.02
CA ALA A 9 34.32 6.54 22.26
C ALA A 9 34.23 5.47 21.16
N GLY A 10 33.08 4.82 21.04
CA GLY A 10 32.78 3.90 19.94
C GLY A 10 32.79 4.63 18.59
N PRO A 11 32.92 3.89 17.47
CA PRO A 11 32.99 4.50 16.16
C PRO A 11 31.67 5.23 15.87
N ALA A 12 31.80 6.46 15.38
CA ALA A 12 30.70 7.26 14.89
C ALA A 12 30.01 6.50 13.75
N ASN A 13 28.69 6.41 13.82
CA ASN A 13 27.85 5.87 12.77
C ASN A 13 27.98 6.81 11.56
N GLU A 14 28.74 6.39 10.54
CA GLU A 14 28.83 7.11 9.27
C GLU A 14 27.42 7.20 8.66
N PRO A 15 26.97 8.38 8.20
CA PRO A 15 25.71 8.47 7.51
C PRO A 15 25.81 7.67 6.21
N GLU A 16 24.96 6.65 6.09
CA GLU A 16 24.87 5.84 4.86
C GLU A 16 24.71 6.76 3.64
N PRO A 17 25.42 6.49 2.53
CA PRO A 17 25.31 7.31 1.34
C PRO A 17 23.84 7.38 0.90
N PRO A 18 23.36 8.55 0.41
CA PRO A 18 21.98 8.69 -0.03
C PRO A 18 21.70 7.63 -1.09
N LYS A 19 20.71 6.76 -0.81
CA LYS A 19 20.30 5.70 -1.73
C LYS A 19 20.03 6.34 -3.09
N PRO A 20 20.57 5.81 -4.21
CA PRO A 20 20.36 6.40 -5.52
C PRO A 20 18.86 6.52 -5.78
N VAL A 21 18.44 7.70 -6.28
CA VAL A 21 17.04 7.94 -6.69
C VAL A 21 16.70 6.94 -7.80
N ALA A 22 16.01 5.87 -7.43
CA ALA A 22 15.54 4.90 -8.39
C ALA A 22 14.52 5.59 -9.32
N TYR A 23 14.52 5.24 -10.60
CA TYR A 23 13.53 5.65 -11.58
C TYR A 23 12.77 4.40 -12.05
N GLY A 24 11.47 4.53 -12.34
CA GLY A 24 10.62 3.41 -12.76
C GLY A 24 10.06 2.57 -11.60
N ALA A 25 9.73 1.30 -11.82
CA ALA A 25 9.13 0.42 -10.80
C ALA A 25 9.98 0.27 -9.51
N ALA A 26 11.30 0.44 -9.62
CA ALA A 26 12.24 0.46 -8.50
C ALA A 26 12.16 1.71 -7.63
N ALA A 27 11.56 2.79 -8.13
CA ALA A 27 11.27 4.03 -7.39
C ALA A 27 10.01 3.93 -6.55
N MET A 28 9.17 2.92 -6.82
CA MET A 28 7.87 2.77 -6.19
C MET A 28 8.04 2.08 -4.85
N VAL A 29 7.76 2.81 -3.78
CA VAL A 29 7.84 2.34 -2.40
C VAL A 29 6.53 1.71 -1.98
N ASP A 30 6.56 0.94 -0.90
CA ASP A 30 5.34 0.49 -0.23
C ASP A 30 4.56 1.70 0.28
N LEU A 31 3.27 1.75 -0.03
CA LEU A 31 2.41 2.88 0.33
C LEU A 31 1.83 2.78 1.74
N ILE A 32 2.19 1.78 2.54
CA ILE A 32 1.70 1.58 3.91
C ILE A 32 1.74 2.84 4.78
N ASP A 33 2.82 3.62 4.70
CA ASP A 33 3.00 4.84 5.48
C ASP A 33 2.10 5.99 5.02
N GLU A 34 1.60 5.91 3.78
CA GLU A 34 0.72 6.90 3.17
C GLU A 34 -0.77 6.60 3.41
N ILE A 35 -1.11 5.47 4.05
CA ILE A 35 -2.50 5.08 4.32
C ILE A 35 -3.09 5.88 5.49
N GLU A 36 -4.28 6.44 5.28
CA GLU A 36 -5.10 7.06 6.32
C GLU A 36 -6.04 6.00 6.93
N TRP A 37 -5.53 5.29 7.95
CA TRP A 37 -6.21 4.16 8.56
C TRP A 37 -7.60 4.49 9.13
N GLY A 38 -7.82 5.73 9.59
CA GLY A 38 -9.11 6.15 10.15
C GLY A 38 -10.24 6.26 9.11
N SER A 39 -9.89 6.29 7.82
CA SER A 39 -10.83 6.35 6.70
C SER A 39 -10.79 5.10 5.82
N CYS A 40 -10.12 4.05 6.29
CA CYS A 40 -10.17 2.75 5.64
C CYS A 40 -11.33 1.93 6.20
N GLU A 41 -12.03 1.21 5.33
CA GLU A 41 -13.15 0.36 5.69
C GLU A 41 -13.19 -0.90 4.82
N CYS A 42 -13.82 -1.94 5.32
CA CYS A 42 -14.15 -3.13 4.53
C CYS A 42 -15.62 -3.49 4.76
N LEU A 43 -16.37 -3.63 3.68
CA LEU A 43 -17.73 -4.16 3.71
C LEU A 43 -17.73 -5.67 3.44
N ASN A 44 -18.76 -6.34 3.98
CA ASN A 44 -18.96 -7.79 3.92
C ASN A 44 -17.81 -8.62 4.52
N ALA A 45 -17.08 -8.08 5.49
CA ALA A 45 -16.01 -8.79 6.19
C ALA A 45 -16.44 -9.27 7.57
N VAL A 46 -15.99 -10.48 7.95
CA VAL A 46 -16.21 -11.06 9.30
C VAL A 46 -15.64 -10.14 10.39
N SER A 47 -14.53 -9.45 10.09
CA SER A 47 -13.88 -8.51 11.01
C SER A 47 -13.73 -7.13 10.39
N LYS A 48 -14.28 -6.12 11.07
CA LYS A 48 -14.20 -4.71 10.66
C LYS A 48 -12.77 -4.15 10.65
N ASP A 49 -11.88 -4.70 11.48
CA ASP A 49 -10.46 -4.33 11.53
C ASP A 49 -9.60 -5.04 10.46
N GLY A 50 -10.23 -5.75 9.53
CA GLY A 50 -9.55 -6.65 8.60
C GLY A 50 -8.60 -5.93 7.62
N VAL A 51 -8.88 -4.69 7.21
CA VAL A 51 -7.98 -3.90 6.33
C VAL A 51 -6.60 -3.70 6.98
N GLY A 52 -6.58 -3.39 8.28
CA GLY A 52 -5.34 -3.24 9.02
C GLY A 52 -4.53 -4.53 9.10
N ARG A 53 -5.20 -5.69 9.18
CA ARG A 53 -4.54 -7.00 9.26
C ARG A 53 -3.81 -7.36 7.98
N ILE A 54 -4.44 -7.12 6.82
CA ILE A 54 -3.89 -7.50 5.52
C ILE A 54 -2.94 -6.46 4.92
N MET A 55 -2.92 -5.20 5.40
CA MET A 55 -2.06 -4.16 4.84
C MET A 55 -0.88 -3.78 5.73
N LYS A 56 -0.99 -3.92 7.07
CA LYS A 56 0.10 -3.54 7.96
C LYS A 56 1.27 -4.52 7.85
N GLN A 57 2.48 -3.98 7.72
CA GLN A 57 3.72 -4.73 7.71
C GLN A 57 3.84 -5.53 9.02
N GLY A 58 4.23 -6.81 8.91
CA GLY A 58 4.30 -7.73 10.03
C GLY A 58 2.97 -8.41 10.37
N LEU A 59 1.80 -7.83 10.04
CA LEU A 59 0.50 -8.52 10.16
C LEU A 59 0.13 -9.24 8.86
N ARG A 60 0.32 -8.59 7.72
CA ARG A 60 0.07 -9.18 6.39
C ARG A 60 1.01 -10.33 6.02
N ASP A 61 2.08 -10.51 6.78
CA ASP A 61 3.03 -11.61 6.65
C ASP A 61 2.63 -12.83 7.51
N GLN A 62 1.59 -12.70 8.33
CA GLN A 62 1.06 -13.77 9.18
C GLN A 62 -0.10 -14.47 8.47
N ALA A 63 0.07 -15.75 8.16
CA ALA A 63 -0.94 -16.55 7.47
C ALA A 63 -2.26 -16.70 8.25
N ASP A 64 -2.22 -16.56 9.58
CA ASP A 64 -3.38 -16.73 10.46
C ASP A 64 -4.29 -15.47 10.53
N LEU A 65 -3.82 -14.33 10.01
CA LEU A 65 -4.56 -13.06 10.05
C LEU A 65 -5.24 -12.79 8.71
N LEU A 66 -6.32 -13.52 8.46
CA LEU A 66 -7.11 -13.39 7.24
C LEU A 66 -8.17 -12.28 7.35
N LEU A 67 -8.41 -11.61 6.23
CA LEU A 67 -9.66 -10.90 5.94
C LEU A 67 -10.56 -11.87 5.18
N GLU A 68 -11.65 -12.30 5.81
CA GLU A 68 -12.61 -13.24 5.25
C GLU A 68 -13.96 -12.55 5.07
N SER A 69 -14.69 -12.92 4.02
CA SER A 69 -16.06 -12.47 3.81
C SER A 69 -17.06 -13.19 4.70
N ASP A 70 -18.14 -12.49 5.08
CA ASP A 70 -19.10 -12.96 6.09
C ASP A 70 -20.29 -13.73 5.51
N ALA A 71 -20.81 -13.29 4.37
CA ALA A 71 -22.05 -13.85 3.79
C ALA A 71 -21.84 -14.56 2.44
N ASP A 72 -20.99 -14.01 1.59
CA ASP A 72 -20.77 -14.44 0.19
C ASP A 72 -19.33 -14.11 -0.24
N GLU A 73 -18.95 -14.38 -1.49
CA GLU A 73 -17.60 -14.16 -2.01
C GLU A 73 -17.22 -12.68 -2.21
N GLN A 74 -18.16 -11.74 -2.06
CA GLN A 74 -17.92 -10.34 -2.35
C GLN A 74 -17.26 -9.62 -1.18
N LEU A 75 -16.23 -8.81 -1.47
CA LEU A 75 -15.60 -7.92 -0.50
C LEU A 75 -15.38 -6.55 -1.14
N LEU A 76 -15.68 -5.50 -0.40
CA LEU A 76 -15.40 -4.13 -0.82
C LEU A 76 -14.47 -3.47 0.20
N LEU A 77 -13.21 -3.27 -0.21
CA LEU A 77 -12.21 -2.58 0.59
C LEU A 77 -12.08 -1.15 0.11
N THR A 78 -12.19 -0.20 1.03
CA THR A 78 -11.90 1.20 0.79
C THR A 78 -10.60 1.55 1.50
N ILE A 79 -9.62 2.01 0.73
CA ILE A 79 -8.30 2.41 1.21
C ILE A 79 -8.15 3.90 0.95
N ALA A 80 -8.09 4.68 2.02
CA ALA A 80 -7.83 6.10 1.95
C ALA A 80 -6.32 6.38 2.11
N PHE A 81 -5.81 7.35 1.37
CA PHE A 81 -4.45 7.86 1.52
C PHE A 81 -4.48 9.22 2.22
N LYS A 82 -3.43 9.50 3.02
CA LYS A 82 -3.23 10.79 3.72
C LYS A 82 -3.14 11.97 2.76
N GLY A 83 -2.74 11.72 1.52
CA GLY A 83 -2.70 12.70 0.45
C GLY A 83 -2.74 12.03 -0.93
N PRO A 84 -2.82 12.83 -2.01
CA PRO A 84 -2.81 12.32 -3.37
C PRO A 84 -1.57 11.47 -3.64
N THR A 85 -1.79 10.22 -4.04
CA THR A 85 -0.74 9.23 -4.21
C THR A 85 -0.83 8.59 -5.60
N LYS A 86 0.32 8.29 -6.19
CA LYS A 86 0.41 7.51 -7.43
C LYS A 86 0.46 6.04 -7.07
N VAL A 87 -0.44 5.22 -7.61
CA VAL A 87 -0.42 3.76 -7.39
C VAL A 87 0.06 3.09 -8.67
N HIS A 88 1.17 2.36 -8.57
CA HIS A 88 1.81 1.73 -9.72
C HIS A 88 1.50 0.24 -9.83
N SER A 89 1.56 -0.48 -8.70
CA SER A 89 1.32 -1.93 -8.69
C SER A 89 0.58 -2.34 -7.42
N ILE A 90 -0.06 -3.49 -7.49
CA ILE A 90 -0.81 -4.13 -6.41
C ILE A 90 -0.39 -5.60 -6.31
N LYS A 91 -0.43 -6.16 -5.11
CA LYS A 91 -0.22 -7.60 -4.87
C LYS A 91 -1.31 -8.09 -3.93
N PHE A 92 -1.90 -9.21 -4.31
CA PHE A 92 -2.87 -9.93 -3.51
C PHE A 92 -2.22 -11.22 -3.02
N ASP A 93 -2.24 -11.43 -1.71
CA ASP A 93 -1.91 -12.68 -1.06
C ASP A 93 -3.21 -13.26 -0.50
N ALA A 94 -3.45 -14.54 -0.75
CA ALA A 94 -4.64 -15.24 -0.31
C ALA A 94 -4.31 -16.72 -0.05
N PRO A 95 -5.05 -17.38 0.87
CA PRO A 95 -4.95 -18.82 1.04
C PRO A 95 -5.49 -19.58 -0.19
N GLU A 96 -4.98 -20.79 -0.40
CA GLU A 96 -5.46 -21.68 -1.47
C GLU A 96 -6.97 -21.96 -1.32
N GLY A 97 -7.67 -22.02 -2.45
CA GLY A 97 -9.12 -22.30 -2.54
C GLY A 97 -10.07 -21.18 -2.10
N ARG A 98 -9.56 -20.05 -1.61
CA ARG A 98 -10.37 -18.86 -1.24
C ARG A 98 -9.84 -17.56 -1.82
N ALA A 99 -8.93 -17.68 -2.77
CA ALA A 99 -8.29 -16.53 -3.38
C ALA A 99 -9.25 -15.79 -4.33
N PRO A 100 -9.14 -14.46 -4.46
CA PRO A 100 -9.92 -13.71 -5.43
C PRO A 100 -9.55 -14.11 -6.87
N SER A 101 -10.55 -14.16 -7.76
CA SER A 101 -10.37 -14.33 -9.20
C SER A 101 -10.72 -13.04 -9.96
N GLY A 102 -11.78 -12.34 -9.54
CA GLY A 102 -12.26 -11.13 -10.20
C GLY A 102 -12.17 -9.93 -9.27
N VAL A 103 -11.38 -8.94 -9.65
CA VAL A 103 -11.18 -7.71 -8.86
C VAL A 103 -11.38 -6.47 -9.71
N LYS A 104 -12.25 -5.56 -9.28
CA LYS A 104 -12.43 -4.24 -9.87
C LYS A 104 -11.81 -3.17 -8.98
N LEU A 105 -11.07 -2.26 -9.60
CA LEU A 105 -10.41 -1.16 -8.91
C LEU A 105 -11.07 0.16 -9.31
N PHE A 106 -11.39 0.99 -8.31
CA PHE A 106 -11.98 2.30 -8.49
C PHE A 106 -11.15 3.36 -7.76
N VAL A 107 -11.02 4.53 -8.36
CA VAL A 107 -10.21 5.63 -7.80
C VAL A 107 -11.09 6.83 -7.50
N ASN A 108 -10.86 7.44 -6.33
CA ASN A 108 -11.53 8.66 -5.86
C ASN A 108 -13.07 8.58 -5.84
N ALA A 109 -13.62 7.38 -5.63
CA ALA A 109 -15.05 7.18 -5.48
C ALA A 109 -15.46 7.44 -4.02
N LYS A 110 -16.32 8.43 -3.79
CA LYS A 110 -16.81 8.78 -2.45
C LYS A 110 -18.08 8.01 -2.13
N SER A 111 -18.23 7.56 -0.89
CA SER A 111 -19.43 6.83 -0.43
C SER A 111 -19.76 5.65 -1.35
N PHE A 112 -18.75 4.80 -1.61
CA PHE A 112 -18.82 3.75 -2.62
C PHE A 112 -19.31 2.46 -1.97
N ASP A 113 -20.37 1.87 -2.53
CA ASP A 113 -20.96 0.62 -2.06
C ASP A 113 -20.99 -0.47 -3.16
N PHE A 114 -21.61 -1.60 -2.86
CA PHE A 114 -21.72 -2.71 -3.81
C PHE A 114 -22.55 -2.36 -5.06
N ALA A 115 -23.62 -1.58 -4.92
CA ALA A 115 -24.45 -1.19 -6.06
C ALA A 115 -23.68 -0.25 -7.01
N ASP A 116 -22.88 0.66 -6.44
CA ASP A 116 -21.96 1.48 -7.22
C ASP A 116 -20.87 0.63 -7.88
N ALA A 117 -20.31 -0.37 -7.18
CA ALA A 117 -19.25 -1.24 -7.69
C ALA A 117 -19.71 -2.13 -8.88
N GLU A 118 -20.99 -2.49 -8.93
CA GLU A 118 -21.55 -3.26 -10.05
C GLU A 118 -21.82 -2.41 -11.29
N THR A 119 -22.20 -1.15 -11.10
CA THR A 119 -22.68 -0.28 -12.19
C THR A 119 -21.65 0.72 -12.69
N SER A 120 -20.71 1.12 -11.83
CA SER A 120 -19.69 2.11 -12.16
C SER A 120 -18.60 1.54 -13.05
N PRO A 121 -18.04 2.33 -13.97
CA PRO A 121 -16.89 1.91 -14.75
C PRO A 121 -15.64 1.80 -13.86
N ALA A 122 -15.08 0.60 -13.76
CA ALA A 122 -13.82 0.39 -13.05
C ALA A 122 -12.67 1.15 -13.73
N ALA A 123 -11.76 1.70 -12.92
CA ALA A 123 -10.52 2.28 -13.42
C ALA A 123 -9.63 1.20 -14.07
N GLN A 124 -9.68 0.00 -13.50
CA GLN A 124 -9.10 -1.23 -14.03
C GLN A 124 -9.82 -2.44 -13.45
N GLU A 125 -10.06 -3.44 -14.30
CA GLU A 125 -10.51 -4.77 -13.89
C GLU A 125 -9.33 -5.73 -13.99
N LEU A 126 -9.18 -6.60 -13.01
CA LEU A 126 -8.13 -7.59 -12.89
C LEU A 126 -8.78 -8.97 -12.83
N GLU A 127 -8.39 -9.83 -13.75
CA GLU A 127 -8.64 -11.26 -13.68
C GLU A 127 -7.37 -11.90 -13.12
N LEU A 128 -7.47 -12.38 -11.88
CA LEU A 128 -6.37 -12.95 -11.11
C LEU A 128 -6.34 -14.46 -11.31
N THR A 129 -5.26 -14.95 -11.89
CA THR A 129 -4.96 -16.38 -11.91
C THR A 129 -4.20 -16.80 -10.66
N ALA A 130 -4.20 -18.10 -10.33
CA ALA A 130 -3.41 -18.66 -9.24
C ALA A 130 -1.92 -18.28 -9.34
N GLU A 131 -1.38 -18.13 -10.55
CA GLU A 131 0.01 -17.73 -10.77
C GLU A 131 0.29 -16.26 -10.45
N GLN A 132 -0.72 -15.40 -10.44
CA GLN A 132 -0.58 -13.96 -10.15
C GLN A 132 -0.75 -13.64 -8.66
N LEU A 133 -1.35 -14.56 -7.88
CA LEU A 133 -1.36 -14.47 -6.43
C LEU A 133 0.08 -14.47 -5.89
N GLY A 134 0.34 -13.65 -4.89
CA GLY A 134 1.68 -13.51 -4.33
C GLY A 134 2.67 -12.76 -5.22
N LYS A 135 2.28 -12.33 -6.43
CA LYS A 135 3.12 -11.55 -7.34
C LYS A 135 2.67 -10.10 -7.42
N ARG A 136 3.61 -9.23 -7.78
CA ARG A 136 3.34 -7.82 -8.03
C ARG A 136 2.72 -7.67 -9.41
N ILE A 137 1.51 -7.09 -9.46
CA ILE A 137 0.72 -6.86 -10.66
C ILE A 137 0.78 -5.38 -11.01
N ASP A 138 1.25 -5.07 -12.21
CA ASP A 138 1.30 -3.68 -12.67
C ASP A 138 -0.08 -3.17 -13.07
N LEU A 139 -0.42 -2.01 -12.53
CA LEU A 139 -1.64 -1.31 -12.87
C LEU A 139 -1.41 -0.44 -14.11
N ARG A 140 -2.50 -0.04 -14.74
CA ARG A 140 -2.53 0.94 -15.81
C ARG A 140 -2.23 2.31 -15.20
N PHE A 141 -0.95 2.56 -14.92
CA PHE A 141 -0.44 3.68 -14.14
C PHE A 141 -1.04 5.05 -14.54
N VAL A 142 -1.36 5.26 -15.82
CA VAL A 142 -2.00 6.48 -16.32
C VAL A 142 -3.37 6.78 -15.68
N LYS A 143 -4.10 5.77 -15.20
CA LYS A 143 -5.38 5.91 -14.47
C LYS A 143 -5.19 6.14 -12.97
N PHE A 144 -4.02 5.82 -12.44
CA PHE A 144 -3.68 5.85 -11.02
C PHE A 144 -2.63 6.92 -10.70
N GLN A 145 -2.60 8.02 -11.46
CA GLN A 145 -1.68 9.14 -11.26
C GLN A 145 -2.02 10.03 -10.06
N SER A 146 -3.25 10.00 -9.56
CA SER A 146 -3.70 10.80 -8.43
C SER A 146 -4.86 10.12 -7.73
N VAL A 147 -4.51 9.33 -6.71
CA VAL A 147 -5.42 8.50 -5.93
C VAL A 147 -5.40 9.01 -4.49
N GLN A 148 -6.52 9.54 -4.03
CA GLN A 148 -6.77 9.86 -2.62
C GLN A 148 -7.52 8.73 -1.93
N GLN A 149 -8.33 7.98 -2.68
CA GLN A 149 -9.06 6.82 -2.20
C GLN A 149 -9.06 5.75 -3.29
N LEU A 150 -8.78 4.52 -2.92
CA LEU A 150 -8.82 3.34 -3.77
C LEU A 150 -9.89 2.40 -3.21
N ALA A 151 -10.92 2.10 -4.01
CA ALA A 151 -11.85 1.02 -3.69
C ALA A 151 -11.45 -0.23 -4.47
N VAL A 152 -11.34 -1.35 -3.76
CA VAL A 152 -11.00 -2.67 -4.29
C VAL A 152 -12.22 -3.55 -4.08
N PHE A 153 -12.91 -3.87 -5.16
CA PHE A 153 -14.08 -4.72 -5.15
C PHE A 153 -13.71 -6.11 -5.65
N ILE A 154 -13.77 -7.10 -4.77
CA ILE A 154 -13.67 -8.52 -5.11
C ILE A 154 -15.09 -8.99 -5.37
N HIS A 155 -15.35 -9.50 -6.58
CA HIS A 155 -16.68 -9.95 -6.99
C HIS A 155 -16.75 -11.43 -7.33
N SER A 156 -15.60 -12.11 -7.37
CA SER A 156 -15.52 -13.55 -7.56
C SER A 156 -14.23 -14.10 -6.96
N ASN A 157 -14.27 -15.36 -6.51
CA ASN A 157 -13.12 -16.11 -6.04
C ASN A 157 -12.71 -17.21 -7.02
N GLN A 158 -11.59 -17.84 -6.73
CA GLN A 158 -11.13 -19.03 -7.41
C GLN A 158 -11.90 -20.23 -6.83
N GLU A 159 -12.22 -21.19 -7.69
CA GLU A 159 -12.91 -22.45 -7.32
C GLU A 159 -14.37 -22.31 -6.87
N ASP A 160 -15.03 -21.17 -7.14
CA ASP A 160 -16.45 -20.91 -6.85
C ASP A 160 -16.81 -21.21 -5.37
N GLY A 161 -15.90 -20.86 -4.46
CA GLY A 161 -16.09 -21.03 -3.02
C GLY A 161 -17.18 -20.10 -2.47
N GLU A 162 -17.75 -20.45 -1.32
CA GLU A 162 -18.80 -19.62 -0.69
C GLU A 162 -18.28 -18.30 -0.11
N VAL A 163 -16.96 -18.21 0.15
CA VAL A 163 -16.31 -17.06 0.78
C VAL A 163 -14.98 -16.73 0.13
N SER A 164 -14.61 -15.46 0.15
CA SER A 164 -13.31 -14.94 -0.28
C SER A 164 -12.44 -14.64 0.93
N ALA A 165 -11.15 -14.95 0.84
CA ALA A 165 -10.18 -14.64 1.88
C ALA A 165 -8.93 -13.96 1.29
N LEU A 166 -8.44 -12.94 1.99
CA LEU A 166 -7.15 -12.30 1.74
C LEU A 166 -6.26 -12.46 2.96
N SER A 167 -5.01 -12.89 2.76
CA SER A 167 -3.97 -12.87 3.80
C SER A 167 -3.15 -11.60 3.75
N GLY A 168 -3.04 -10.97 2.57
CA GLY A 168 -2.24 -9.76 2.39
C GLY A 168 -2.63 -8.94 1.18
N LEU A 169 -2.49 -7.62 1.33
CA LEU A 169 -2.66 -6.65 0.26
C LEU A 169 -1.52 -5.64 0.33
N THR A 170 -0.73 -5.55 -0.73
CA THR A 170 0.38 -4.60 -0.81
C THR A 170 0.22 -3.67 -2.00
N LEU A 171 0.44 -2.38 -1.78
CA LEU A 171 0.37 -1.34 -2.82
C LEU A 171 1.74 -0.68 -2.94
N TRP A 172 2.23 -0.55 -4.17
CA TRP A 172 3.45 0.19 -4.46
C TRP A 172 3.16 1.42 -5.28
N GLY A 173 3.86 2.50 -4.95
CA GLY A 173 3.64 3.78 -5.59
C GLY A 173 4.57 4.87 -5.08
N ALA A 174 4.14 6.11 -5.25
CA ALA A 174 4.83 7.26 -4.70
C ALA A 174 3.81 8.34 -4.32
N PRO A 175 3.94 8.99 -3.15
CA PRO A 175 3.12 10.15 -2.84
C PRO A 175 3.36 11.25 -3.88
N ILE A 176 2.31 11.95 -4.25
CA ILE A 176 2.45 13.17 -5.05
C ILE A 176 2.90 14.23 -4.07
N ALA A 177 4.20 14.48 -4.02
CA ALA A 177 4.75 15.53 -3.17
C ALA A 177 3.98 16.83 -3.44
N ALA A 178 3.19 17.27 -2.46
CA ALA A 178 2.92 18.69 -2.32
C ALA A 178 4.25 19.27 -1.84
N THR A 179 5.03 19.84 -2.76
CA THR A 179 6.34 20.49 -2.54
C THR A 179 6.60 20.80 -1.06
N ASN A 180 7.18 19.83 -0.33
CA ASN A 180 7.47 20.03 1.07
C ASN A 180 8.79 20.82 1.12
N MET A 181 8.67 22.15 1.28
CA MET A 181 9.80 23.08 1.29
C MET A 181 10.75 22.85 2.48
N SER A 182 10.43 21.92 3.39
CA SER A 182 11.25 21.55 4.52
C SER A 182 12.44 20.64 4.17
N ASP A 183 12.42 19.97 3.02
CA ASP A 183 13.55 19.14 2.54
C ASP A 183 14.62 19.93 1.78
N PHE A 184 14.41 21.24 1.53
CA PHE A 184 15.47 22.13 1.09
C PHE A 184 16.30 22.54 2.32
N LYS A 185 17.18 21.65 2.76
CA LYS A 185 18.30 22.06 3.61
C LYS A 185 19.14 23.05 2.80
N ARG A 186 18.88 24.35 3.00
CA ARG A 186 19.67 25.45 2.43
C ARG A 186 21.13 25.12 2.69
N VAL A 187 21.87 24.78 1.62
CA VAL A 187 23.33 24.75 1.69
C VAL A 187 23.70 26.20 2.01
N ALA A 188 24.07 26.44 3.26
CA ALA A 188 24.59 27.73 3.68
C ALA A 188 25.83 27.96 2.83
N GLY A 189 25.69 28.83 1.82
CA GLY A 189 26.79 29.21 0.95
C GLY A 189 27.95 29.65 1.83
N GLU A 190 29.10 29.02 1.60
CA GLU A 190 30.36 29.42 2.19
C GLU A 190 30.53 30.93 2.07
N LYS A 191 30.89 31.52 3.21
CA LYS A 191 31.33 32.89 3.31
C LYS A 191 32.62 33.00 2.49
N GLY A 192 32.51 33.43 1.23
CA GLY A 192 33.65 33.80 0.41
C GLY A 192 34.41 34.95 1.06
N GLU A 193 35.65 34.67 1.43
CA GLU A 193 36.69 35.62 1.79
C GLU A 193 37.40 36.08 0.49
N GLY A 194 37.78 37.36 0.43
CA GLY A 194 38.64 37.96 -0.62
C GLY A 194 37.84 38.62 -1.76
N GLU A 195 38.06 39.88 -2.15
CA GLU A 195 39.06 40.91 -1.86
C GLU A 195 38.41 42.31 -1.97
#